data_AF-A0A1J1GJZ1-F1
#
_entry.id   AF-A0A1J1GJZ1-F1
#
_cell.length_a   1.000
_cell.length_b   1.000
_cell.length_c   1.000
_cell.angle_alpha   90.00
_cell.angle_beta   90.00
_cell.angle_gamma   90.00
#
_symmetry.space_group_name_H-M   'P 1'
#
loop_
_entity.id
_entity.type
_entity.pdbx_description
1 polymer ?
#
loop_
_entity_poly.entity_id
_entity_poly.type
_entity_poly.pdbx_seq_one_letter_code
_entity_poly.pdbx_strand_id
1 'polypeptide(L)'
;MCIVYQKVIYLNVLYAVNAIAGAFIFFVTKSRIESPLELKRSKVHLRTFPEFEQKEINNPKSKTSYINLDKLWEKECDERRKNLYNMSKNLFWKWKKTCIKHNIHFNWDMEKWSIWKDIMNKDILREEQKDKNDYTIFKDKNYNFIEFNHFIIGKRSSFKLFCENMLKKWDIFYMNSLKDWDEHKKKIIKVDEKKKNNKKKIKTLKIRKK
;
A
#
# COMPACT_ATOMS: atom_id res chain seq x y z
N MET A 1 19.25 0.22 56.48
CA MET A 1 19.86 0.54 55.17
C MET A 1 19.17 -0.09 53.95
N CYS A 2 18.28 -1.08 54.07
CA CYS A 2 17.70 -1.77 52.90
C CYS A 2 16.63 -0.98 52.10
N ILE A 3 15.88 -0.07 52.75
CA ILE A 3 14.75 0.62 52.10
C ILE A 3 15.21 1.66 51.07
N VAL A 4 16.37 2.28 51.30
CA VAL A 4 16.93 3.30 50.40
C VAL A 4 17.41 2.66 49.09
N TYR A 5 18.07 1.51 49.18
CA TYR A 5 18.54 0.76 48.00
C TYR A 5 17.40 0.29 47.10
N GLN A 6 16.28 -0.15 47.70
CA GLN A 6 15.11 -0.60 46.98
C GLN A 6 14.42 0.53 46.21
N LYS A 7 14.39 1.74 46.78
CA LYS A 7 13.88 2.95 46.11
C LYS A 7 14.77 3.41 44.95
N VAL A 8 16.09 3.32 45.10
CA VAL A 8 17.06 3.69 44.04
C VAL A 8 16.95 2.73 42.84
N ILE A 9 16.84 1.43 43.10
CA ILE A 9 16.66 0.43 42.03
C ILE A 9 15.34 0.66 41.30
N TYR A 10 14.25 0.92 42.03
CA TYR A 10 12.95 1.19 41.42
C TYR A 10 12.97 2.45 40.54
N LEU A 11 13.62 3.54 41.00
CA LEU A 11 13.78 4.75 40.20
C LEU A 11 14.57 4.50 38.91
N ASN A 12 15.67 3.74 38.99
CA ASN A 12 16.50 3.43 37.83
C ASN A 12 15.76 2.57 36.80
N VAL A 13 14.97 1.59 37.26
CA VAL A 13 14.13 0.76 36.37
C VAL A 13 13.04 1.61 35.72
N LEU A 14 12.39 2.49 36.47
CA LEU A 14 11.37 3.39 35.92
C LEU A 14 11.96 4.35 34.87
N TYR A 15 13.17 4.86 35.11
CA TYR A 15 13.88 5.72 34.16
C TYR A 15 14.24 4.96 32.87
N ALA A 16 14.72 3.72 32.99
CA ALA A 16 15.04 2.88 31.83
C ALA A 16 13.80 2.56 30.98
N VAL A 17 12.67 2.23 31.62
CA VAL A 17 11.41 1.97 30.91
C VAL A 17 10.91 3.22 30.18
N ASN A 18 10.99 4.39 30.82
CA ASN A 18 10.60 5.66 30.19
C ASN A 18 11.55 6.06 29.03
N ALA A 19 12.85 5.78 29.14
CA ALA A 19 13.80 6.02 28.07
C ALA A 19 13.56 5.13 26.85
N ILE A 20 13.23 3.85 27.07
CA ILE A 20 12.87 2.90 26.00
C ILE A 20 11.57 3.32 25.33
N ALA A 21 10.55 3.71 26.11
CA ALA A 21 9.28 4.21 25.58
C ALA A 21 9.47 5.49 24.75
N GLY A 22 10.31 6.43 25.22
CA GLY A 22 10.66 7.65 24.50
C GLY A 22 11.39 7.38 23.18
N ALA A 23 12.36 6.44 23.18
CA ALA A 23 13.07 6.03 21.98
C ALA A 23 12.13 5.36 20.95
N PHE A 24 11.17 4.55 21.42
CA PHE A 24 10.19 3.89 20.57
C PHE A 24 9.22 4.91 19.95
N ILE A 25 8.74 5.89 20.73
CA ILE A 25 7.90 6.98 20.21
C ILE A 25 8.68 7.80 19.18
N PHE A 26 9.92 8.18 19.48
CA PHE A 26 10.76 8.96 18.57
C PHE A 26 11.01 8.23 17.23
N PHE A 27 11.29 6.92 17.28
CA PHE A 27 11.49 6.09 16.08
C PHE A 27 10.21 5.93 15.25
N VAL A 28 9.06 5.75 15.90
CA VAL A 28 7.74 5.69 15.24
C VAL A 28 7.32 7.05 14.66
N THR A 29 7.69 8.16 15.30
CA THR A 29 7.41 9.50 14.75
C THR A 29 8.35 9.86 13.62
N LYS A 30 9.64 9.52 13.71
CA LYS A 30 10.62 9.80 12.65
C LYS A 30 10.29 9.03 11.36
N SER A 31 9.88 7.76 11.48
CA SER A 31 9.38 6.97 10.35
C SER A 31 8.08 7.49 9.71
N ARG A 32 7.30 8.32 10.42
CA ARG A 32 6.11 9.00 9.87
C ARG A 32 6.42 10.36 9.24
N ILE A 33 7.53 10.99 9.60
CA ILE A 33 7.89 12.33 9.11
C ILE A 33 8.69 12.24 7.79
N GLU A 34 9.33 11.11 7.51
CA GLU A 34 10.02 10.85 6.22
C GLU A 34 9.11 10.30 5.10
N SER A 35 7.78 10.30 5.25
CA SER A 35 6.90 10.14 4.08
C SER A 35 6.65 11.50 3.43
N PRO A 36 7.16 11.77 2.22
CA PRO A 36 6.95 13.06 1.61
C PRO A 36 5.49 13.23 1.18
N LEU A 37 5.01 14.44 1.47
CA LEU A 37 3.90 15.18 0.87
C LEU A 37 2.53 15.09 1.54
N GLU A 38 2.30 16.16 2.32
CA GLU A 38 0.99 16.69 2.71
C GLU A 38 0.01 16.68 1.53
N LEU A 39 -0.94 15.76 1.59
CA LEU A 39 -2.10 15.74 0.72
C LEU A 39 -3.14 16.74 1.26
N LYS A 40 -3.00 18.04 0.95
CA LYS A 40 -4.09 19.01 1.16
C LYS A 40 -5.26 18.67 0.23
N ARG A 41 -6.38 18.27 0.86
CA ARG A 41 -7.67 17.93 0.25
C ARG A 41 -8.20 19.06 -0.65
N SER A 42 -8.88 18.73 -1.76
CA SER A 42 -10.32 19.00 -1.87
C SER A 42 -11.03 18.31 -3.05
N LYS A 43 -12.32 18.02 -2.77
CA LYS A 43 -13.49 17.64 -3.59
C LYS A 43 -13.46 16.36 -4.44
N VAL A 44 -14.20 15.40 -3.89
CA VAL A 44 -14.67 14.15 -4.48
C VAL A 44 -15.48 14.45 -5.74
N HIS A 45 -15.00 13.94 -6.88
CA HIS A 45 -15.88 13.48 -7.94
C HIS A 45 -15.58 12.01 -8.18
N LEU A 46 -16.57 11.14 -7.90
CA LEU A 46 -16.65 9.86 -8.58
C LEU A 46 -16.73 10.18 -10.07
N ARG A 47 -15.71 9.78 -10.83
CA ARG A 47 -15.82 9.62 -12.28
C ARG A 47 -15.27 8.25 -12.62
N THR A 48 -16.06 7.55 -13.42
CA THR A 48 -15.67 6.47 -14.32
C THR A 48 -14.28 6.74 -14.87
N PHE A 49 -13.47 5.68 -15.04
CA PHE A 49 -12.22 5.78 -15.80
C PHE A 49 -12.48 6.61 -17.05
N PRO A 50 -11.76 7.74 -17.28
CA PRO A 50 -11.95 8.45 -18.53
C PRO A 50 -11.50 7.51 -19.63
N GLU A 51 -12.46 7.09 -20.47
CA GLU A 51 -12.14 6.72 -21.84
C GLU A 51 -11.34 7.89 -22.40
N PHE A 52 -10.09 7.60 -22.75
CA PHE A 52 -9.20 8.57 -23.37
C PHE A 52 -9.86 9.01 -24.68
N GLU A 53 -10.58 10.13 -24.66
CA GLU A 53 -10.91 10.85 -25.87
C GLU A 53 -9.59 11.25 -26.52
N GLN A 54 -9.28 10.62 -27.66
CA GLN A 54 -8.26 11.06 -28.58
C GLN A 54 -8.68 12.44 -29.09
N LYS A 55 -8.25 13.51 -28.40
CA LYS A 55 -8.22 14.83 -29.01
C LYS A 55 -7.10 14.82 -30.04
N GLU A 56 -7.47 14.58 -31.30
CA GLU A 56 -6.66 14.98 -32.44
C GLU A 56 -6.30 16.46 -32.28
N ILE A 57 -5.04 16.73 -31.98
CA ILE A 57 -4.51 18.09 -31.98
C ILE A 57 -4.29 18.46 -33.44
N ASN A 58 -5.34 19.03 -34.04
CA ASN A 58 -5.22 19.71 -35.32
C ASN A 58 -4.21 20.85 -35.18
N ASN A 59 -3.18 20.75 -35.99
CA ASN A 59 -2.07 21.68 -36.10
C ASN A 59 -2.54 22.96 -36.82
N PRO A 60 -2.26 24.15 -36.27
CA PRO A 60 -1.87 25.25 -37.14
C PRO A 60 -0.48 25.74 -36.75
N LYS A 61 0.40 25.70 -37.74
CA LYS A 61 1.70 26.36 -37.80
C LYS A 61 1.68 27.72 -37.07
N SER A 62 2.51 27.91 -36.05
CA SER A 62 3.39 29.08 -35.93
C SER A 62 4.26 29.01 -34.67
N LYS A 63 5.54 29.38 -34.86
CA LYS A 63 6.53 29.74 -33.84
C LYS A 63 6.76 28.73 -32.71
N THR A 64 7.73 27.86 -32.97
CA THR A 64 8.79 27.37 -32.08
C THR A 64 8.78 27.90 -30.64
N SER A 65 7.76 27.54 -29.87
CA SER A 65 7.88 27.41 -28.42
C SER A 65 8.75 26.19 -28.24
N TYR A 66 9.99 26.35 -27.79
CA TYR A 66 10.79 25.26 -27.26
C TYR A 66 10.01 24.68 -26.07
N ILE A 67 9.10 23.73 -26.34
CA ILE A 67 8.33 23.07 -25.31
C ILE A 67 9.35 22.32 -24.48
N ASN A 68 9.51 22.72 -23.22
CA ASN A 68 10.42 22.05 -22.31
C ASN A 68 9.92 20.61 -22.11
N LEU A 69 10.59 19.66 -22.75
CA LEU A 69 10.23 18.26 -22.79
C LEU A 69 10.29 17.61 -21.41
N ASP A 70 11.17 18.10 -20.53
CA ASP A 70 11.23 17.67 -19.14
C ASP A 70 9.90 17.98 -18.43
N LYS A 71 9.28 19.14 -18.72
CA LYS A 71 7.94 19.47 -18.18
C LYS A 71 6.84 18.57 -18.71
N LEU A 72 6.90 18.16 -19.97
CA LEU A 72 5.91 17.23 -20.53
C LEU A 72 6.05 15.84 -19.91
N TRP A 73 7.29 15.38 -19.74
CA TRP A 73 7.57 14.11 -19.07
C TRP A 73 7.15 14.13 -17.60
N GLU A 74 7.46 15.20 -16.87
CA GLU A 74 7.05 15.38 -15.47
C GLU A 74 5.53 15.33 -15.31
N LYS A 75 4.80 16.03 -16.19
CA LYS A 75 3.32 16.01 -16.21
C LYS A 75 2.77 14.59 -16.45
N GLU A 76 3.38 13.84 -17.35
CA GLU A 76 3.01 12.45 -17.62
C GLU A 76 3.28 11.55 -16.40
N CYS A 77 4.42 11.73 -15.71
CA CYS A 77 4.72 11.03 -14.47
C CYS A 77 3.72 11.36 -13.33
N ASP A 78 3.35 12.63 -13.18
CA ASP A 78 2.35 13.06 -12.19
C ASP A 78 0.99 12.42 -12.43
N GLU A 79 0.56 12.38 -13.70
CA GLU A 79 -0.71 11.74 -14.09
C GLU A 79 -0.71 10.24 -13.76
N ARG A 80 0.40 9.55 -14.01
CA ARG A 80 0.57 8.14 -13.63
C ARG A 80 0.50 7.94 -12.12
N ARG A 81 1.21 8.74 -11.34
CA ARG A 81 1.17 8.69 -9.86
C ARG A 81 -0.26 8.89 -9.35
N LYS A 82 -1.00 9.83 -9.92
CA LYS A 82 -2.42 10.06 -9.60
C LYS A 82 -3.28 8.84 -9.93
N ASN A 83 -3.06 8.21 -11.08
CA ASN A 83 -3.80 7.02 -11.51
C ASN A 83 -3.51 5.81 -10.60
N LEU A 84 -2.25 5.58 -10.23
CA LEU A 84 -1.85 4.53 -9.28
C LEU A 84 -2.47 4.74 -7.91
N TYR A 85 -2.49 5.99 -7.42
CA TYR A 85 -3.13 6.34 -6.16
C TYR A 85 -4.64 6.02 -6.19
N ASN A 86 -5.33 6.42 -7.26
CA ASN A 86 -6.76 6.14 -7.41
C ASN A 86 -7.06 4.64 -7.47
N MET A 87 -6.24 3.90 -8.23
CA MET A 87 -6.34 2.45 -8.31
C MET A 87 -6.14 1.81 -6.93
N SER A 88 -5.05 2.13 -6.22
CA SER A 88 -4.76 1.60 -4.88
C SER A 88 -5.90 1.90 -3.89
N LYS A 89 -6.43 3.13 -3.91
CA LYS A 89 -7.58 3.53 -3.10
C LYS A 89 -8.83 2.69 -3.41
N ASN A 90 -9.11 2.43 -4.68
CA ASN A 90 -10.26 1.60 -5.07
C ASN A 90 -10.09 0.15 -4.60
N LEU A 91 -8.89 -0.42 -4.73
CA LEU A 91 -8.58 -1.76 -4.23
C LEU A 91 -8.72 -1.85 -2.71
N PHE A 92 -8.25 -0.84 -1.98
CA PHE A 92 -8.41 -0.76 -0.53
C PHE A 92 -9.88 -0.81 -0.11
N TRP A 93 -10.74 -0.01 -0.75
CA TRP A 93 -12.15 0.00 -0.42
C TRP A 93 -12.86 -1.29 -0.81
N LYS A 94 -12.49 -1.91 -1.94
CA LYS A 94 -12.96 -3.26 -2.31
C LYS A 94 -12.60 -4.26 -1.21
N TRP A 95 -11.34 -4.25 -0.76
CA TRP A 95 -10.86 -5.11 0.32
C TRP A 95 -11.61 -4.91 1.63
N LYS A 96 -11.77 -3.67 2.09
CA LYS A 96 -12.50 -3.35 3.33
C LYS A 96 -13.95 -3.82 3.30
N LYS A 97 -14.65 -3.60 2.18
CA LYS A 97 -16.03 -4.09 2.00
C LYS A 97 -16.09 -5.61 2.15
N THR A 98 -15.14 -6.33 1.54
CA THR A 98 -15.06 -7.78 1.66
C THR A 98 -14.75 -8.22 3.08
N CYS A 99 -13.81 -7.55 3.77
CA CYS A 99 -13.48 -7.87 5.16
C CYS A 99 -14.71 -7.80 6.07
N ILE A 100 -15.53 -6.76 5.93
CA ILE A 100 -16.79 -6.62 6.66
C ILE A 100 -17.74 -7.77 6.32
N LYS A 101 -17.96 -8.03 5.02
CA LYS A 101 -18.87 -9.09 4.55
C LYS A 101 -18.50 -10.48 5.08
N HIS A 102 -17.20 -10.77 5.18
CA HIS A 102 -16.69 -12.08 5.59
C HIS A 102 -16.30 -12.16 7.08
N ASN A 103 -16.67 -11.13 7.86
CA ASN A 103 -16.36 -10.99 9.28
C ASN A 103 -14.87 -11.23 9.58
N ILE A 104 -14.00 -10.64 8.75
CA ILE A 104 -12.55 -10.74 8.88
C ILE A 104 -12.10 -9.90 10.06
N HIS A 105 -11.25 -10.49 10.91
CA HIS A 105 -10.69 -9.77 12.06
C HIS A 105 -9.76 -8.64 11.62
N PHE A 106 -9.87 -7.47 12.27
CA PHE A 106 -9.13 -6.25 11.90
C PHE A 106 -7.63 -6.46 11.76
N ASN A 107 -6.98 -7.15 12.70
CA ASN A 107 -5.53 -7.39 12.64
C ASN A 107 -5.13 -8.17 11.37
N TRP A 108 -5.92 -9.17 10.99
CA TRP A 108 -5.64 -10.01 9.82
C TRP A 108 -5.90 -9.23 8.53
N ASP A 109 -6.98 -8.44 8.48
CA ASP A 109 -7.27 -7.51 7.38
C ASP A 109 -6.10 -6.53 7.16
N MET A 110 -5.64 -5.87 8.22
CA MET A 110 -4.54 -4.90 8.14
C MET A 110 -3.23 -5.55 7.71
N GLU A 111 -2.91 -6.73 8.24
CA GLU A 111 -1.71 -7.48 7.87
C GLU A 111 -1.70 -7.82 6.37
N LYS A 112 -2.80 -8.42 5.86
CA LYS A 112 -2.90 -8.80 4.45
C LYS A 112 -2.90 -7.58 3.52
N TRP A 113 -3.56 -6.50 3.92
CA TRP A 113 -3.48 -5.26 3.16
C TRP A 113 -2.05 -4.69 3.11
N SER A 114 -1.32 -4.74 4.23
CA SER A 114 0.08 -4.30 4.28
C SER A 114 0.96 -5.12 3.32
N ILE A 115 0.81 -6.45 3.33
CA ILE A 115 1.56 -7.34 2.42
C ILE A 115 1.28 -6.97 0.96
N TRP A 116 0.02 -6.76 0.60
CA TRP A 116 -0.34 -6.34 -0.76
C TRP A 116 0.28 -4.99 -1.11
N LYS A 117 0.20 -4.01 -0.20
CA LYS A 117 0.76 -2.67 -0.41
C LYS A 117 2.27 -2.74 -0.66
N ASP A 118 2.99 -3.60 0.06
CA ASP A 118 4.43 -3.77 -0.13
C ASP A 118 4.77 -4.39 -1.49
N ILE A 119 4.00 -5.41 -1.93
CA ILE A 119 4.14 -5.99 -3.27
C ILE A 119 3.91 -4.93 -4.35
N MET A 120 2.79 -4.20 -4.22
CA MET A 120 2.40 -3.13 -5.14
C MET A 120 3.47 -2.04 -5.23
N ASN A 121 3.97 -1.57 -4.10
CA ASN A 121 5.01 -0.53 -4.05
C ASN A 121 6.33 -1.00 -4.68
N LYS A 122 6.75 -2.24 -4.43
CA LYS A 122 7.96 -2.80 -5.06
C LYS A 122 7.84 -2.85 -6.59
N ASP A 123 6.67 -3.23 -7.10
CA ASP A 123 6.41 -3.26 -8.54
C ASP A 123 6.36 -1.85 -9.14
N ILE A 124 5.73 -0.88 -8.46
CA ILE A 124 5.70 0.53 -8.89
C ILE A 124 7.11 1.10 -9.00
N LEU A 125 7.93 0.95 -7.95
CA LEU A 125 9.30 1.47 -7.94
C LEU A 125 10.15 0.89 -9.07
N ARG A 126 9.97 -0.41 -9.36
CA ARG A 126 10.67 -1.08 -10.47
C ARG A 126 10.27 -0.48 -11.82
N GLU A 127 8.98 -0.26 -12.04
CA GLU A 127 8.48 0.32 -13.30
C GLU A 127 8.91 1.78 -13.45
N GLU A 128 8.83 2.59 -12.38
CA GLU A 128 9.29 3.99 -12.37
C GLU A 128 10.78 4.10 -12.68
N GLN A 129 11.61 3.21 -12.12
CA GLN A 129 13.04 3.19 -12.41
C GLN A 129 13.32 2.81 -13.87
N LYS A 130 12.59 1.83 -14.41
CA LYS A 130 12.68 1.46 -15.83
C LYS A 130 12.29 2.61 -16.74
N ASP A 131 11.16 3.27 -16.45
CA ASP A 131 10.68 4.42 -17.21
C ASP A 131 11.67 5.59 -17.17
N LYS A 132 12.28 5.85 -16.01
CA LYS A 132 13.34 6.86 -15.86
C LYS A 132 14.57 6.54 -16.70
N ASN A 133 15.02 5.29 -16.69
CA ASN A 133 16.15 4.85 -17.51
C ASN A 133 15.85 5.00 -19.00
N ASP A 134 14.68 4.53 -19.44
CA ASP A 134 14.24 4.63 -20.83
C ASP A 134 14.12 6.10 -21.28
N TYR A 135 13.64 6.97 -20.40
CA TYR A 135 13.58 8.41 -20.68
C TYR A 135 14.97 9.04 -20.78
N THR A 136 15.91 8.64 -19.93
CA THR A 136 17.30 9.14 -19.97
C THR A 136 17.98 8.72 -21.28
N ILE A 137 17.86 7.44 -21.66
CA ILE A 137 18.38 6.92 -22.93
C ILE A 137 17.73 7.61 -24.14
N PHE A 138 16.43 7.89 -24.05
CA PHE A 138 15.74 8.66 -25.07
C PHE A 138 16.33 10.07 -25.14
N LYS A 139 16.46 10.76 -23.99
CA LYS A 139 16.99 12.13 -23.84
C LYS A 139 18.39 12.32 -24.44
N ASP A 140 19.22 11.30 -24.38
CA ASP A 140 20.61 11.35 -24.89
C ASP A 140 20.69 11.21 -26.42
N LYS A 141 19.60 10.86 -27.11
CA LYS A 141 19.53 10.86 -28.57
C LYS A 141 19.09 12.25 -29.05
N ASN A 142 19.62 12.77 -30.15
CA ASN A 142 19.08 14.01 -30.73
C ASN A 142 17.76 13.69 -31.45
N TYR A 143 16.65 13.69 -30.72
CA TYR A 143 15.31 13.38 -31.25
C TYR A 143 14.51 14.63 -31.63
N ASN A 144 13.57 14.45 -32.54
CA ASN A 144 12.58 15.44 -32.92
C ASN A 144 11.26 15.29 -32.13
N PHE A 145 10.35 16.24 -32.31
CA PHE A 145 9.06 16.27 -31.60
C PHE A 145 8.15 15.07 -31.93
N ILE A 146 8.21 14.54 -33.15
CA ILE A 146 7.40 13.38 -33.57
C ILE A 146 7.86 12.13 -32.81
N GLU A 147 9.18 11.93 -32.74
CA GLU A 147 9.80 10.84 -31.98
C GLU A 147 9.46 10.92 -30.49
N PHE A 148 9.43 12.12 -29.91
CA PHE A 148 9.00 12.31 -28.53
C PHE A 148 7.54 11.93 -28.32
N ASN A 149 6.64 12.34 -29.21
CA ASN A 149 5.22 11.94 -29.11
C ASN A 149 5.05 10.42 -29.22
N HIS A 150 5.77 9.78 -30.14
CA HIS A 150 5.79 8.31 -30.25
C HIS A 150 6.29 7.65 -28.96
N PHE A 151 7.35 8.19 -28.35
CA PHE A 151 7.86 7.73 -27.06
C PHE A 151 6.79 7.84 -25.97
N ILE A 152 6.12 8.99 -25.83
CA ILE A 152 5.07 9.19 -24.81
C ILE A 152 3.90 8.23 -25.03
N ILE A 153 3.43 8.04 -26.26
CA ILE A 153 2.36 7.09 -26.58
C ILE A 153 2.78 5.67 -26.20
N GLY A 154 3.99 5.25 -26.55
CA GLY A 154 4.54 3.96 -26.15
C GLY A 154 4.57 3.79 -24.63
N LYS A 155 4.97 4.83 -23.90
CA LYS A 155 5.00 4.83 -22.43
C LYS A 155 3.61 4.75 -21.81
N ARG A 156 2.60 5.40 -22.39
CA ARG A 156 1.20 5.28 -21.95
C ARG A 156 0.68 3.85 -22.12
N SER A 157 0.96 3.23 -23.26
CA SER A 157 0.59 1.84 -23.54
C SER A 157 1.26 0.88 -22.55
N SER A 158 2.56 1.05 -22.27
CA SER A 158 3.28 0.28 -21.26
C SER A 158 2.66 0.43 -19.87
N PHE A 159 2.35 1.67 -19.46
CA PHE A 159 1.73 1.96 -18.18
C PHE A 159 0.33 1.34 -18.04
N LYS A 160 -0.47 1.34 -19.12
CA LYS A 160 -1.78 0.68 -19.14
C LYS A 160 -1.62 -0.83 -18.88
N LEU A 161 -0.70 -1.48 -19.60
CA LEU A 161 -0.42 -2.90 -19.44
C LEU A 161 0.09 -3.23 -18.02
N PHE A 162 0.93 -2.36 -17.46
CA PHE A 162 1.37 -2.45 -16.07
C PHE A 162 0.19 -2.44 -15.09
N CYS A 163 -0.73 -1.48 -15.23
CA CYS A 163 -1.93 -1.40 -14.39
C CYS A 163 -2.81 -2.65 -14.52
N GLU A 164 -3.03 -3.15 -15.75
CA GLU A 164 -3.81 -4.36 -16.00
C GLU A 164 -3.17 -5.59 -15.32
N ASN A 165 -1.86 -5.74 -15.42
CA ASN A 165 -1.14 -6.83 -14.77
C ASN A 165 -1.18 -6.72 -13.25
N MET A 166 -1.12 -5.50 -12.70
CA MET A 166 -1.26 -5.27 -11.26
C MET A 166 -2.65 -5.67 -10.75
N LEU A 167 -3.71 -5.37 -11.51
CA LEU A 167 -5.07 -5.81 -11.18
C LEU A 167 -5.22 -7.33 -11.23
N LYS A 168 -4.60 -8.01 -12.19
CA LYS A 168 -4.56 -9.49 -12.24
C LYS A 168 -3.88 -10.07 -11.01
N LYS A 169 -2.72 -9.52 -10.62
CA LYS A 169 -2.01 -9.93 -9.38
C LYS A 169 -2.87 -9.68 -8.14
N TRP A 170 -3.59 -8.56 -8.11
CA TRP A 170 -4.50 -8.24 -7.02
C TRP A 170 -5.60 -9.28 -6.90
N ASP A 171 -6.26 -9.65 -7.99
CA ASP A 171 -7.37 -10.61 -7.93
C ASP A 171 -6.89 -11.98 -7.44
N ILE A 172 -5.70 -12.42 -7.84
CA ILE A 172 -5.07 -13.65 -7.30
C ILE A 172 -4.82 -13.51 -5.80
N PHE A 173 -4.16 -12.43 -5.37
CA PHE A 173 -3.86 -12.17 -3.96
C PHE A 173 -5.14 -12.13 -3.12
N TYR A 174 -6.16 -11.45 -3.63
CA TYR A 174 -7.47 -11.29 -3.01
C TYR A 174 -8.15 -12.65 -2.79
N MET A 175 -8.21 -13.49 -3.83
CA MET A 175 -8.83 -14.81 -3.74
C MET A 175 -8.07 -15.74 -2.80
N ASN A 176 -6.74 -15.72 -2.83
CA ASN A 176 -5.90 -16.50 -1.92
C ASN A 176 -6.09 -16.05 -0.47
N SER A 177 -6.14 -14.75 -0.23
CA SER A 177 -6.39 -14.20 1.11
C SER A 177 -7.73 -14.68 1.66
N LEU A 178 -8.80 -14.69 0.86
CA LEU A 178 -10.09 -15.21 1.34
C LEU A 178 -10.05 -16.70 1.69
N LYS A 179 -9.35 -17.51 0.90
CA LYS A 179 -9.14 -18.93 1.21
C LYS A 179 -8.36 -19.10 2.52
N ASP A 180 -7.26 -18.36 2.68
CA ASP A 180 -6.46 -18.34 3.92
C ASP A 180 -7.34 -18.00 5.13
N TRP A 181 -8.23 -17.02 4.99
CA TRP A 181 -9.14 -16.63 6.06
C TRP A 181 -10.14 -17.73 6.42
N ASP A 182 -10.71 -18.41 5.43
CA ASP A 182 -11.64 -19.53 5.66
C ASP A 182 -10.95 -20.70 6.37
N GLU A 183 -9.69 -20.99 6.03
CA GLU A 183 -8.88 -21.97 6.75
C GLU A 183 -8.55 -21.54 8.17
N HIS A 184 -8.21 -20.26 8.35
CA HIS A 184 -7.92 -19.69 9.66
C HIS A 184 -9.13 -19.78 10.60
N LYS A 185 -10.34 -19.46 10.11
CA LYS A 185 -11.60 -19.64 10.86
C LYS A 185 -11.81 -21.09 11.29
N LYS A 186 -11.62 -22.06 10.39
CA LYS A 186 -11.75 -23.50 10.71
C LYS A 186 -10.79 -23.92 11.82
N LYS A 187 -9.55 -23.39 11.83
CA LYS A 187 -8.56 -23.67 12.88
C LYS A 187 -8.98 -23.10 14.24
N ILE A 188 -9.47 -21.85 14.28
CA ILE A 188 -9.95 -21.22 15.52
C ILE A 188 -11.10 -22.03 16.14
N ILE A 189 -12.10 -22.40 15.34
CA ILE A 189 -13.26 -23.17 15.81
C ILE A 189 -12.81 -24.48 16.45
N LYS A 190 -11.92 -25.23 15.79
CA LYS A 190 -11.36 -26.49 16.33
C LYS A 190 -10.63 -26.29 17.65
N VAL A 191 -9.91 -25.20 17.83
CA VAL A 191 -9.19 -24.89 19.08
C VAL A 191 -10.18 -24.55 20.20
N ASP A 192 -11.22 -23.76 19.92
CA ASP A 192 -12.21 -23.37 20.91
C ASP A 192 -13.09 -24.54 21.35
N GLU A 193 -13.44 -25.46 20.44
CA GLU A 193 -14.11 -26.72 20.78
C GLU A 193 -13.26 -27.60 21.70
N LYS A 194 -11.97 -27.76 21.40
CA LYS A 194 -11.02 -28.47 22.28
C LYS A 194 -10.95 -27.83 23.67
N LYS A 195 -10.87 -26.49 23.75
CA LYS A 195 -10.87 -25.76 25.03
C LYS A 195 -12.16 -25.95 25.82
N LYS A 196 -13.32 -25.89 25.17
CA LYS A 196 -14.63 -26.14 25.81
C LYS A 196 -14.74 -27.56 26.34
N ASN A 197 -14.31 -28.56 25.56
CA ASN A 197 -14.32 -29.97 25.97
C ASN A 197 -13.38 -30.23 27.16
N ASN A 198 -12.19 -29.62 27.17
CA ASN A 198 -11.27 -29.71 28.31
C ASN A 198 -11.85 -29.06 29.57
N LYS A 199 -12.47 -27.88 29.47
CA LYS A 199 -13.15 -27.24 30.60
C LYS A 199 -14.29 -28.11 31.16
N LYS A 200 -15.08 -28.75 30.30
CA LYS A 200 -16.13 -29.69 30.73
C LYS A 200 -15.53 -30.89 31.47
N LYS A 201 -14.50 -31.55 30.92
CA LYS A 201 -13.80 -32.68 31.57
C LYS A 201 -13.22 -32.33 32.94
N ILE A 202 -12.60 -31.15 33.07
CA ILE A 202 -12.05 -30.68 34.35
C ILE A 202 -13.16 -30.45 35.39
N LYS A 203 -14.32 -29.90 34.98
CA LYS A 203 -15.47 -29.72 35.87
C LYS A 203 -16.02 -31.07 36.36
N THR A 204 -16.20 -32.06 35.48
CA THR A 204 -16.66 -33.40 35.88
C THR A 204 -15.68 -34.12 36.79
N LEU A 205 -14.37 -33.99 36.57
CA LEU A 205 -13.35 -34.59 37.45
C LEU A 205 -13.31 -33.94 38.84
N LYS A 206 -13.58 -32.63 38.96
CA LYS A 206 -13.67 -31.96 40.27
C LYS A 206 -14.91 -32.34 41.06
N ILE A 207 -16.03 -32.60 40.38
CA ILE A 207 -17.28 -33.05 41.03
C ILE A 207 -17.13 -34.47 41.58
N ARG A 208 -16.44 -35.38 40.87
CA ARG A 208 -16.23 -36.77 41.32
C ARG A 208 -15.20 -36.96 42.45
N LYS A 209 -14.45 -35.91 42.81
CA LYS A 209 -13.45 -35.95 43.91
C LYS A 209 -13.97 -35.35 45.23
N LYS A 210 -15.23 -34.91 45.26
CA LYS A 210 -15.97 -34.52 46.45
C LYS A 210 -16.96 -35.63 46.79
#